data_AF-A0A932IQ35-F1
#
_entry.id   AF-A0A932IQ35-F1
#
_cell.length_a   1.000
_cell.length_b   1.000
_cell.length_c   1.000
_cell.angle_alpha   90.00
_cell.angle_beta   90.00
_cell.angle_gamma   90.00
#
_symmetry.space_group_name_H-M   'P 1'
#
loop_
_entity.id
_entity.type
_entity.pdbx_description
1 polymer ?
#
loop_
_entity_poly.entity_id
_entity_poly.type
_entity_poly.pdbx_seq_one_letter_code
_entity_poly.pdbx_strand_id
1 'polypeptide(L)'
;MNQDFLMEEHKQEKKQTSKPSLKFPRPKKNNQLRPPRPDDDFNWSRVVRVVLSWSAIILGVFIIMTLFRATEEQETDLNYNQYVDLLHAGKIKEATIKKTDIENYDFHGVLKAPEEFQTINGKKVTVDKIHVTLPFV
;
A
#
# COMPACT_ATOMS: atom_id res chain seq x y z
N MET A 1 34.23 -72.22 58.72
CA MET A 1 35.49 -71.63 59.22
C MET A 1 35.99 -70.73 58.11
N ASN A 2 35.86 -69.41 58.25
CA ASN A 2 36.44 -68.41 57.35
C ASN A 2 37.53 -67.68 58.13
N GLN A 3 38.69 -67.48 57.52
CA GLN A 3 39.64 -66.33 57.53
C GLN A 3 40.77 -66.72 56.55
N ASP A 4 40.88 -66.13 55.36
CA ASP A 4 41.54 -64.84 55.06
C ASP A 4 42.99 -64.75 55.56
N PHE A 5 43.95 -64.91 54.64
CA PHE A 5 45.25 -64.23 54.67
C PHE A 5 45.91 -64.33 53.28
N LEU A 6 45.77 -63.30 52.43
CA LEU A 6 46.77 -62.24 52.11
C LEU A 6 48.08 -62.79 51.53
N MET A 7 48.72 -62.27 50.49
CA MET A 7 48.59 -61.12 49.57
C MET A 7 49.78 -61.30 48.61
N GLU A 8 49.71 -60.87 47.34
CA GLU A 8 50.72 -59.95 46.79
C GLU A 8 50.35 -59.45 45.40
N GLU A 9 50.47 -58.14 45.26
CA GLU A 9 50.12 -57.29 44.14
C GLU A 9 51.41 -56.90 43.41
N HIS A 10 51.49 -57.04 42.08
CA HIS A 10 52.43 -56.26 41.27
C HIS A 10 51.84 -55.90 39.90
N LYS A 11 51.29 -54.68 39.84
CA LYS A 11 51.67 -53.56 38.94
C LYS A 11 51.82 -53.78 37.41
N GLN A 12 50.84 -53.21 36.69
CA GLN A 12 50.89 -52.39 35.45
C GLN A 12 52.03 -52.54 34.42
N GLU A 13 51.68 -52.75 33.14
CA GLU A 13 52.23 -51.95 32.02
C GLU A 13 51.27 -51.85 30.82
N LYS A 14 50.96 -50.60 30.43
CA LYS A 14 50.28 -50.21 29.19
C LYS A 14 51.24 -50.31 28.01
N LYS A 15 50.82 -50.88 26.86
CA LYS A 15 51.32 -50.44 25.55
C LYS A 15 50.19 -50.26 24.53
N GLN A 16 49.99 -48.99 24.20
CA GLN A 16 49.33 -48.50 23.00
C GLN A 16 50.05 -49.04 21.76
N THR A 17 49.29 -49.56 20.80
CA THR A 17 49.68 -49.52 19.39
C THR A 17 48.48 -49.06 18.58
N SER A 18 48.33 -47.74 18.48
CA SER A 18 47.47 -47.07 17.50
C SER A 18 48.07 -47.25 16.11
N LYS A 19 47.42 -48.04 15.24
CA LYS A 19 47.73 -48.07 13.81
C LYS A 19 46.84 -47.05 13.08
N PRO A 20 47.38 -46.22 12.16
CA PRO A 20 46.58 -45.24 11.43
C PRO A 20 45.90 -45.94 10.26
N SER A 21 44.58 -46.17 10.34
CA SER A 21 43.83 -46.64 9.17
C SER A 21 43.46 -45.45 8.29
N LEU A 22 44.07 -45.44 7.10
CA LEU A 22 43.90 -44.55 5.96
C LEU A 22 42.44 -44.13 5.70
N LYS A 23 42.25 -42.83 5.47
CA LYS A 23 41.02 -42.26 4.88
C LYS A 23 40.92 -42.72 3.42
N PHE A 24 39.83 -43.39 3.06
CA PHE A 24 39.41 -43.60 1.68
C PHE A 24 38.13 -42.80 1.37
N PRO A 25 37.95 -42.32 0.13
CA PRO A 25 36.98 -41.28 -0.21
C PRO A 25 35.54 -41.80 -0.32
N ARG A 26 34.59 -40.89 -0.07
CA ARG A 26 33.14 -41.10 -0.15
C ARG A 26 32.68 -41.41 -1.59
N PRO A 27 31.79 -42.39 -1.83
CA PRO A 27 31.01 -42.41 -3.06
C PRO A 27 29.88 -41.36 -3.01
N LYS A 28 29.81 -40.55 -4.08
CA LYS A 28 28.73 -39.59 -4.35
C LYS A 28 27.49 -40.30 -4.91
N LYS A 29 26.32 -39.76 -4.54
CA LYS A 29 25.05 -39.69 -5.28
C LYS A 29 24.28 -41.00 -5.50
N ASN A 30 23.16 -41.12 -4.78
CA ASN A 30 21.96 -41.74 -5.38
C ASN A 30 20.92 -40.63 -5.58
N ASN A 31 20.71 -40.28 -6.85
CA ASN A 31 19.63 -39.40 -7.30
C ASN A 31 18.35 -40.21 -7.15
N GLN A 32 17.72 -40.18 -5.97
CA GLN A 32 16.37 -40.74 -5.84
C GLN A 32 15.44 -39.85 -6.66
N LEU A 33 15.09 -40.34 -7.85
CA LEU A 33 13.95 -39.88 -8.62
C LEU A 33 12.74 -39.89 -7.70
N ARG A 34 12.29 -38.71 -7.29
CA ARG A 34 10.98 -38.55 -6.64
C ARG A 34 9.93 -38.67 -7.76
N PRO A 35 8.86 -39.46 -7.58
CA PRO A 35 7.78 -39.50 -8.56
C PRO A 35 7.14 -38.11 -8.68
N PRO A 36 6.69 -37.71 -9.90
CA PRO A 36 5.98 -36.45 -10.08
C PRO A 36 4.67 -36.54 -9.30
N ARG A 37 4.51 -35.69 -8.28
CA ARG A 37 3.26 -35.59 -7.55
C ARG A 37 2.25 -34.82 -8.42
N PRO A 38 0.99 -35.29 -8.51
CA PRO A 38 -0.01 -34.66 -9.33
C PRO A 38 -0.59 -33.42 -8.62
N ASP A 39 -0.40 -32.27 -9.27
CA ASP A 39 -1.44 -31.32 -9.66
C ASP A 39 -2.27 -30.53 -8.62
N ASP A 40 -1.83 -30.40 -7.36
CA ASP A 40 -2.33 -29.33 -6.46
C ASP A 40 -1.47 -28.05 -6.50
N ASP A 41 -0.47 -28.08 -7.39
CA ASP A 41 0.53 -27.03 -7.65
C ASP A 41 0.18 -26.17 -8.88
N PHE A 42 -1.10 -26.02 -9.26
CA PHE A 42 -1.46 -24.82 -10.02
C PHE A 42 -0.98 -23.67 -9.13
N ASN A 43 -0.01 -22.87 -9.59
CA ASN A 43 0.90 -22.10 -8.75
C ASN A 43 0.20 -20.98 -7.94
N TRP A 44 -0.79 -21.26 -7.09
CA TRP A 44 -1.60 -20.35 -6.30
C TRP A 44 -0.74 -19.54 -5.35
N SER A 45 0.30 -20.15 -4.78
CA SER A 45 1.27 -19.44 -3.95
C SER A 45 2.04 -18.37 -4.76
N ARG A 46 2.33 -18.63 -6.04
CA ARG A 46 2.95 -17.65 -6.94
C ARG A 46 1.95 -16.59 -7.38
N VAL A 47 0.74 -17.00 -7.76
CA VAL A 47 -0.34 -16.10 -8.18
C VAL A 47 -0.70 -15.13 -7.04
N VAL A 48 -0.92 -15.61 -5.83
CA VAL A 48 -1.24 -14.78 -4.66
C VAL A 48 -0.09 -13.82 -4.35
N ARG A 49 1.18 -14.24 -4.43
CA ARG A 49 2.32 -13.33 -4.25
C ARG A 49 2.38 -12.25 -5.33
N VAL A 50 2.12 -12.60 -6.59
CA VAL A 50 2.11 -11.65 -7.70
C VAL A 50 0.95 -10.66 -7.54
N VAL A 51 -0.25 -11.14 -7.22
CA VAL A 51 -1.45 -10.31 -7.03
C VAL A 51 -1.30 -9.41 -5.80
N LEU A 52 -0.73 -9.89 -4.68
CA LEU A 52 -0.45 -9.06 -3.50
C LEU A 52 0.55 -7.95 -3.84
N SER A 53 1.63 -8.25 -4.57
CA SER A 53 2.60 -7.24 -5.01
C SER A 53 1.99 -6.21 -5.96
N TRP A 54 1.12 -6.63 -6.88
CA TRP A 54 0.41 -5.70 -7.79
C TRP A 54 -0.69 -4.90 -7.08
N SER A 55 -1.35 -5.48 -6.06
CA SER A 55 -2.40 -4.79 -5.30
C SER A 55 -1.87 -3.57 -4.55
N ALA A 56 -0.62 -3.63 -4.08
CA ALA A 56 0.04 -2.50 -3.43
C ALA A 56 0.18 -1.29 -4.38
N ILE A 57 0.41 -1.53 -5.67
CA ILE A 57 0.49 -0.48 -6.69
C ILE A 57 -0.89 0.16 -6.89
N ILE A 58 -1.95 -0.65 -7.00
CA ILE A 58 -3.33 -0.17 -7.16
C ILE A 58 -3.73 0.68 -5.95
N LEU A 59 -3.45 0.21 -4.73
CA LEU A 59 -3.72 0.95 -3.50
C LEU A 59 -2.92 2.27 -3.45
N GLY A 60 -1.64 2.26 -3.85
CA GLY A 60 -0.83 3.46 -3.94
C GLY A 60 -1.44 4.51 -4.88
N VAL A 61 -1.82 4.10 -6.10
CA VAL A 61 -2.50 4.97 -7.07
C VAL A 61 -3.84 5.47 -6.52
N PHE A 62 -4.61 4.61 -5.86
CA PHE A 62 -5.90 4.98 -5.28
C PHE A 62 -5.77 6.02 -4.16
N ILE A 63 -4.76 5.90 -3.30
CA ILE A 63 -4.45 6.90 -2.27
C ILE A 63 -4.09 8.22 -2.93
N ILE A 64 -3.22 8.21 -3.93
CA ILE A 64 -2.83 9.41 -4.68
C ILE A 64 -4.06 10.07 -5.31
N MET A 65 -4.89 9.30 -6.03
CA MET A 65 -6.14 9.80 -6.62
C MET A 65 -7.10 10.36 -5.58
N THR A 66 -7.24 9.69 -4.43
CA THR A 66 -8.12 10.12 -3.34
C THR A 66 -7.62 11.42 -2.71
N LEU A 67 -6.31 11.55 -2.49
CA LEU A 67 -5.71 12.78 -1.97
C LEU A 67 -5.90 13.93 -2.95
N PHE A 68 -5.68 13.72 -4.25
CA PHE A 68 -5.92 14.74 -5.27
C PHE A 68 -7.41 15.14 -5.37
N ARG A 69 -8.35 14.18 -5.32
CA ARG A 69 -9.79 14.47 -5.27
C ARG A 69 -10.24 15.16 -3.98
N ALA A 70 -9.53 14.95 -2.87
CA ALA A 70 -9.81 15.64 -1.62
C ALA A 70 -9.28 17.08 -1.61
N THR A 71 -8.21 17.36 -2.36
CA THR A 71 -7.70 18.73 -2.57
C THR A 71 -8.44 19.50 -3.64
N GLU A 72 -9.15 18.80 -4.53
CA GLU A 72 -10.14 19.42 -5.41
C GLU A 72 -11.30 19.84 -4.50
N GLU A 73 -11.19 21.06 -3.96
CA GLU A 73 -12.26 21.68 -3.19
C GLU A 73 -13.55 21.47 -3.98
N GLN A 74 -14.63 21.04 -3.32
CA GLN A 74 -15.95 20.88 -3.95
C GLN A 74 -16.53 22.27 -4.28
N GLU A 75 -15.82 23.00 -5.13
CA GLU A 75 -16.32 24.20 -5.75
C GLU A 75 -17.38 23.73 -6.74
N THR A 76 -18.61 24.13 -6.47
CA THR A 76 -19.69 23.84 -7.42
C THR A 76 -19.66 24.91 -8.49
N ASP A 77 -19.56 24.48 -9.74
CA ASP A 77 -19.74 25.35 -10.90
C ASP A 77 -21.13 25.98 -10.85
N LEU A 78 -21.18 27.29 -10.69
CA LEU A 78 -22.41 28.07 -10.72
C LEU A 78 -22.59 28.72 -12.09
N ASN A 79 -23.85 28.79 -12.53
CA ASN A 79 -24.19 29.58 -13.70
C ASN A 79 -24.06 31.08 -13.39
N TYR A 80 -23.70 31.87 -14.40
CA TYR A 80 -23.55 33.32 -14.29
C TYR A 80 -24.78 34.01 -13.69
N ASN A 81 -26.00 33.58 -14.06
CA ASN A 81 -27.23 34.14 -13.49
C ASN A 81 -27.33 33.92 -11.97
N GLN A 82 -26.99 32.73 -11.49
CA GLN A 82 -27.00 32.41 -10.07
C GLN A 82 -25.95 33.23 -9.31
N TYR A 83 -24.79 33.45 -9.94
CA TYR A 83 -23.77 34.35 -9.40
C TYR A 83 -24.27 35.78 -9.24
N VAL A 84 -24.91 36.34 -10.27
CA VAL A 84 -25.47 37.71 -10.22
C VAL A 84 -26.51 37.83 -9.11
N ASP A 85 -27.39 36.83 -8.96
CA ASP A 85 -28.39 36.80 -7.88
C ASP A 85 -27.73 36.80 -6.49
N LEU A 86 -26.66 36.03 -6.30
CA LEU A 86 -25.90 35.99 -5.04
C LEU A 86 -25.16 37.29 -4.74
N LEU A 87 -24.62 37.92 -5.78
CA LEU A 87 -23.97 39.22 -5.69
C LEU A 87 -24.97 40.29 -5.28
N HIS A 88 -26.13 40.33 -5.93
CA HIS A 88 -27.22 41.27 -5.63
C HIS A 88 -27.82 41.05 -4.24
N ALA A 89 -27.94 39.79 -3.82
CA ALA A 89 -28.39 39.43 -2.48
C ALA A 89 -27.33 39.68 -1.38
N GLY A 90 -26.10 40.06 -1.74
CA GLY A 90 -25.03 40.35 -0.80
C GLY A 90 -24.60 39.13 0.03
N LYS A 91 -24.77 37.91 -0.51
CA LYS A 91 -24.52 36.66 0.20
C LYS A 91 -23.06 36.19 0.12
N ILE A 92 -22.23 36.85 -0.69
CA ILE A 92 -20.81 36.56 -0.85
C ILE A 92 -20.05 37.18 0.32
N LYS A 93 -19.24 36.38 1.02
CA LYS A 93 -18.38 36.80 2.14
C LYS A 93 -17.06 37.34 1.63
N GLU A 94 -16.39 36.58 0.79
CA GLU A 94 -15.09 36.88 0.20
C GLU A 94 -15.01 36.27 -1.20
N ALA A 95 -14.17 36.85 -2.04
CA ALA A 95 -13.98 36.39 -3.41
C ALA A 95 -12.52 36.56 -3.84
N THR A 96 -12.02 35.60 -4.60
CA THR A 96 -10.70 35.63 -5.24
C THR A 96 -10.89 35.45 -6.73
N ILE A 97 -10.40 36.40 -7.52
CA ILE A 97 -10.41 36.31 -8.99
C ILE A 97 -9.03 35.85 -9.42
N LYS A 98 -8.96 34.70 -10.10
CA LYS A 98 -7.71 34.16 -10.66
C LYS A 98 -7.76 34.27 -12.18
N LYS A 99 -6.66 34.72 -12.78
CA LYS A 99 -6.48 34.65 -14.22
C LYS A 99 -6.05 33.23 -14.58
N THR A 100 -6.92 32.49 -15.26
CA THR A 100 -6.67 31.08 -15.62
C THR A 100 -6.23 30.90 -17.06
N ASP A 101 -6.67 31.78 -17.96
CA ASP A 101 -6.20 31.81 -19.35
C ASP A 101 -5.84 33.25 -19.78
N ILE A 102 -5.33 33.41 -21.00
CA ILE A 102 -5.02 34.70 -21.60
C ILE A 102 -6.27 35.59 -21.60
N GLU A 103 -7.42 34.99 -21.88
CA GLU A 103 -8.71 35.66 -22.00
C GLU A 103 -9.57 35.42 -20.75
N ASN A 104 -9.54 34.23 -20.12
CA ASN A 104 -10.47 33.85 -19.04
C ASN A 104 -10.04 34.25 -17.62
N TYR A 105 -11.05 34.61 -16.82
CA TYR A 105 -10.95 34.84 -15.39
C TYR A 105 -11.93 33.94 -14.66
N ASP A 106 -11.42 33.24 -13.65
CA ASP A 106 -12.22 32.42 -12.76
C ASP A 106 -12.46 33.15 -11.44
N PHE A 107 -13.73 33.20 -11.06
CA PHE A 107 -14.20 33.76 -9.82
C PHE A 107 -14.41 32.63 -8.81
N HIS A 108 -13.66 32.68 -7.72
CA HIS A 108 -13.82 31.79 -6.58
C HIS A 108 -14.42 32.57 -5.41
N GLY A 109 -15.67 32.28 -5.06
CA GLY A 109 -16.40 32.95 -3.98
C GLY A 109 -16.62 32.05 -2.79
N VAL A 110 -16.60 32.61 -1.57
CA VAL A 110 -17.06 31.95 -0.35
C VAL A 110 -18.34 32.62 0.11
N LEU A 111 -19.37 31.85 0.40
CA LEU A 111 -20.66 32.35 0.87
C LEU A 111 -20.65 32.64 2.38
N LYS A 112 -21.50 33.57 2.81
CA LYS A 112 -21.68 33.89 4.24
C LYS A 112 -22.37 32.77 5.01
N ALA A 113 -23.20 31.99 4.33
CA ALA A 113 -23.92 30.83 4.87
C ALA A 113 -24.03 29.75 3.78
N PRO A 114 -24.07 28.46 4.16
CA PRO A 114 -24.29 27.37 3.22
C PRO A 114 -25.64 27.53 2.54
N GLU A 115 -25.67 27.46 1.20
CA GLU A 115 -26.91 27.54 0.43
C GLU A 115 -27.05 26.30 -0.47
N GLU A 116 -28.29 25.82 -0.62
CA GLU A 116 -28.59 24.66 -1.45
C GLU A 116 -28.74 25.10 -2.90
N PHE A 117 -27.84 24.62 -3.77
CA PHE A 117 -27.95 24.82 -5.21
C PHE A 117 -28.25 23.49 -5.89
N GLN A 118 -28.98 23.58 -7.01
CA GLN A 118 -29.09 22.47 -7.94
C GLN A 118 -27.88 22.52 -8.85
N THR A 119 -26.98 21.53 -8.74
CA THR A 119 -25.88 21.34 -9.69
C THR A 119 -26.44 21.11 -11.09
N ILE A 120 -25.63 21.36 -12.12
CA ILE A 120 -25.94 21.10 -13.55
C ILE A 120 -26.49 19.67 -13.78
N ASN A 121 -26.08 18.72 -12.95
CA ASN A 121 -26.54 17.32 -12.97
C ASN A 121 -27.86 17.05 -12.21
N GLY A 122 -28.60 18.09 -11.79
CA GLY A 122 -29.88 17.99 -11.09
C GLY A 122 -29.79 17.54 -9.62
N LYS A 123 -28.58 17.39 -9.06
CA LYS A 123 -28.38 17.04 -7.65
C LYS A 123 -28.41 18.31 -6.80
N LYS A 124 -29.15 18.29 -5.69
CA LYS A 124 -29.08 19.34 -4.66
C LYS A 124 -27.81 19.16 -3.84
N VAL A 125 -26.98 20.20 -3.79
CA VAL A 125 -25.74 20.23 -3.02
C VAL A 125 -25.75 21.49 -2.16
N THR A 126 -25.46 21.33 -0.88
CA THR A 126 -25.19 22.44 0.03
C THR A 126 -23.76 22.86 -0.17
N VAL A 127 -23.54 24.12 -0.51
CA VAL A 127 -22.22 24.60 -0.95
C VAL A 127 -21.84 25.88 -0.20
N ASP A 128 -20.59 25.92 0.26
CA ASP A 128 -20.00 27.09 0.90
C ASP A 128 -19.06 27.85 -0.04
N LYS A 129 -18.52 27.16 -1.05
CA LYS A 129 -17.57 27.68 -2.03
C LYS A 129 -18.15 27.53 -3.43
N ILE A 130 -18.01 28.59 -4.22
CA ILE A 130 -18.58 28.69 -5.55
C ILE A 130 -17.50 29.03 -6.57
N HIS A 131 -17.60 28.42 -7.75
CA HIS A 131 -16.74 28.71 -8.89
C HIS A 131 -17.58 29.21 -10.07
N VAL A 132 -17.13 30.29 -10.70
CA VAL A 132 -17.79 30.88 -11.87
C VAL A 132 -16.72 31.35 -12.86
N THR A 133 -16.72 30.79 -14.05
CA THR A 133 -15.92 31.34 -15.16
C THR A 133 -16.62 32.58 -15.72
N LEU A 134 -15.95 33.73 -15.66
CA LEU A 134 -16.50 35.00 -16.09
C LEU A 134 -16.30 35.18 -17.61
N PRO A 135 -17.37 35.42 -18.39
CA PRO A 135 -17.21 35.79 -19.79
C PRO A 135 -16.68 37.22 -19.91
N PHE A 136 -15.78 37.44 -20.86
CA PHE A 136 -15.29 38.78 -21.21
C PHE A 136 -16.43 39.61 -21.80
N VAL A 137 -16.50 40.88 -21.39
CA VAL A 137 -17.35 41.91 -22.01
C VAL A 137 -16.46 42.91 -22.72
#